data_AF-A0A1H5N3Q6-F1
#
_entry.id   AF-A0A1H5N3Q6-F1
#
_cell.length_a   1.000
_cell.length_b   1.000
_cell.length_c   1.000
_cell.angle_alpha   90.00
_cell.angle_beta   90.00
_cell.angle_gamma   90.00
#
_symmetry.space_group_name_H-M   'P 1'
#
loop_
_entity.id
_entity.type
_entity.pdbx_description
1 polymer ?
#
loop_
_entity_poly.entity_id
_entity_poly.type
_entity_poly.pdbx_seq_one_letter_code
_entity_poly.pdbx_strand_id
1 'polypeptide(L)'
;MHFKSDQIKSPAIIRHNDIDHFLCSVRQKPIQALPEEILRQKLISYLHHTLHFPLENIGVEVPLSYFKKGQKGRADIIVYDQPLNRNPAPLILIECKAYGVALDFRCEQQLKRYQKVIKPKYGGLTNGKETKIYNYKKDQEIIRLPNLYELITGKEVEVRRAQKKEWVRTKYHQIFKRFIFEKFVRKQIISPHTCKDLTPIIVRLADLFYDTANKLQPIKFDRFSIIEDCGIRFADYGYAFSSGLLGYYRFFLIKHPNGNHQVVSFSIYHQNEWGTYLMVGVDNRKGHSLELKLDKFITGDKNKFEIIHDGSLTVGKRGRIKNREVLDFVESKAGFLIRNGSVFLGELLAKDGLYFHQKNVQDFLYRVCYYAILREDLRREIKESINS
;
A
#
# COMPACT_ATOMS: atom_id res chain seq x y z
N MET A 1 -2.32 -15.54 -24.91
CA MET A 1 -1.16 -14.62 -24.99
C MET A 1 -1.27 -13.55 -23.92
N HIS A 2 -0.16 -13.20 -23.25
CA HIS A 2 -0.08 -12.02 -22.40
C HIS A 2 -0.13 -10.73 -23.23
N PHE A 3 -0.72 -9.67 -22.70
CA PHE A 3 -0.61 -8.34 -23.30
C PHE A 3 0.85 -7.87 -23.24
N LYS A 4 1.45 -7.65 -24.41
CA LYS A 4 2.75 -7.00 -24.59
C LYS A 4 2.55 -5.88 -25.59
N SER A 5 2.63 -4.63 -25.14
CA SER A 5 2.32 -3.46 -25.98
C SER A 5 3.13 -3.38 -27.27
N ASP A 6 4.34 -3.95 -27.25
CA ASP A 6 5.29 -3.87 -28.36
C ASP A 6 4.93 -4.83 -29.49
N GLN A 7 4.09 -5.82 -29.21
CA GLN A 7 3.58 -6.78 -30.19
C GLN A 7 2.26 -6.31 -30.84
N ILE A 8 1.74 -5.16 -30.42
CA ILE A 8 0.46 -4.63 -30.89
C ILE A 8 0.71 -3.37 -31.71
N LYS A 9 0.30 -3.43 -32.97
CA LYS A 9 0.38 -2.31 -33.90
C LYS A 9 -0.46 -1.15 -33.36
N SER A 10 0.13 0.03 -33.28
CA SER A 10 -0.61 1.26 -32.95
C SER A 10 -1.63 1.58 -34.06
N PRO A 11 -2.75 2.25 -33.74
CA PRO A 11 -3.63 2.81 -34.76
C PRO A 11 -2.88 3.80 -35.65
N ALA A 12 -3.40 4.04 -36.85
CA ALA A 12 -2.86 5.06 -37.75
C ALA A 12 -2.96 6.45 -37.09
N ILE A 13 -1.87 7.21 -37.20
CA ILE A 13 -1.82 8.60 -36.71
C ILE A 13 -2.45 9.51 -37.76
N ILE A 14 -3.32 10.40 -37.30
CA ILE A 14 -3.90 11.49 -38.07
C ILE A 14 -3.31 12.78 -37.49
N ARG A 15 -2.69 13.62 -38.32
CA ARG A 15 -2.05 14.86 -37.87
C ARG A 15 -2.94 16.06 -38.17
N HIS A 16 -3.20 16.89 -37.17
CA HIS A 16 -3.99 18.11 -37.30
C HIS A 16 -3.35 19.22 -36.45
N ASN A 17 -2.97 20.34 -37.09
CA ASN A 17 -2.25 21.46 -36.46
C ASN A 17 -1.01 21.01 -35.66
N ASP A 18 -0.15 20.17 -36.26
CA ASP A 18 1.05 19.59 -35.64
C ASP A 18 0.82 18.73 -34.39
N ILE A 19 -0.43 18.40 -34.10
CA ILE A 19 -0.79 17.50 -33.01
C ILE A 19 -1.23 16.16 -33.60
N ASP A 20 -0.56 15.10 -33.16
CA ASP A 20 -0.90 13.73 -33.53
C ASP A 20 -2.17 13.27 -32.81
N HIS A 21 -3.07 12.63 -33.55
CA HIS A 21 -4.33 12.08 -33.08
C HIS A 21 -4.53 10.63 -33.55
N PHE A 22 -5.42 9.90 -32.88
CA PHE A 22 -5.97 8.63 -33.32
C PHE A 22 -7.47 8.75 -33.55
N LEU A 23 -8.00 8.09 -34.58
CA LEU A 23 -9.43 7.83 -34.66
C LEU A 23 -9.76 6.65 -33.74
N CYS A 24 -10.36 6.94 -32.57
CA CYS A 24 -10.65 5.89 -31.59
C CYS A 24 -11.84 5.04 -32.05
N SER A 25 -11.64 3.73 -32.23
CA SER A 25 -12.66 2.79 -32.72
C SER A 25 -13.84 2.56 -31.77
N VAL A 26 -13.68 2.87 -30.48
CA VAL A 26 -14.79 2.79 -29.50
C VAL A 26 -15.51 4.13 -29.40
N ARG A 27 -14.77 5.24 -29.31
CA ARG A 27 -15.35 6.59 -29.11
C ARG A 27 -15.80 7.25 -30.41
N GLN A 28 -15.44 6.68 -31.56
CA GLN A 28 -15.79 7.16 -32.91
C GLN A 28 -15.46 8.64 -33.13
N LYS A 29 -14.31 9.09 -32.61
CA LYS A 29 -13.82 10.47 -32.76
C LYS A 29 -12.29 10.56 -32.70
N PRO A 30 -11.69 11.63 -33.25
CA PRO A 30 -10.27 11.91 -33.07
C PRO A 30 -9.92 12.16 -31.60
N ILE A 31 -8.84 11.56 -31.11
CA ILE A 31 -8.31 11.75 -29.76
C ILE A 31 -6.82 12.03 -29.87
N GLN A 32 -6.34 13.06 -29.17
CA GLN A 32 -4.91 13.39 -29.12
C GLN A 32 -4.07 12.19 -28.64
N ALA A 33 -2.97 11.93 -29.34
CA ALA A 33 -2.06 10.80 -29.11
C ALA A 33 -1.13 11.01 -27.90
N LEU A 34 -1.71 11.26 -26.72
CA LEU A 34 -0.96 11.34 -25.46
C LEU A 34 -0.30 9.99 -25.12
N PRO A 35 0.82 9.97 -24.39
CA PRO A 35 1.53 8.72 -24.07
C PRO A 35 0.68 7.62 -23.44
N GLU A 36 -0.22 7.98 -22.54
CA GLU A 36 -1.18 7.06 -21.93
C GLU A 36 -2.27 6.61 -22.92
N GLU A 37 -2.73 7.52 -23.77
CA GLU A 37 -3.73 7.24 -24.79
C GLU A 37 -3.23 6.29 -25.87
N ILE A 38 -1.95 6.36 -26.25
CA ILE A 38 -1.30 5.38 -27.14
C ILE A 38 -1.47 3.96 -26.57
N LEU A 39 -1.18 3.79 -25.28
CA LEU A 39 -1.33 2.49 -24.62
C LEU A 39 -2.80 2.07 -24.54
N ARG A 40 -3.71 3.00 -24.21
CA ARG A 40 -5.15 2.75 -24.16
C ARG A 40 -5.69 2.26 -25.51
N GLN A 41 -5.27 2.88 -26.62
CA GLN A 41 -5.67 2.42 -27.96
C GLN A 41 -5.10 1.04 -28.30
N LYS A 42 -3.85 0.74 -27.90
CA LYS A 42 -3.29 -0.61 -28.05
C LYS A 42 -4.06 -1.65 -27.23
N LEU A 43 -4.54 -1.31 -26.04
CA LEU A 43 -5.38 -2.19 -25.22
C LEU A 43 -6.73 -2.45 -25.87
N ILE A 44 -7.37 -1.44 -26.46
CA ILE A 44 -8.61 -1.62 -27.22
C ILE A 44 -8.39 -2.60 -28.38
N SER A 45 -7.30 -2.41 -29.14
CA SER A 45 -6.92 -3.32 -30.23
C SER A 45 -6.69 -4.76 -29.75
N TYR A 46 -5.99 -4.93 -28.62
CA TYR A 46 -5.79 -6.24 -27.99
C TYR A 46 -7.11 -6.91 -27.60
N LEU A 47 -7.97 -6.18 -26.89
CA LEU A 47 -9.26 -6.69 -26.42
C LEU A 47 -10.12 -7.15 -27.59
N HIS A 48 -10.14 -6.35 -28.66
CA HIS A 48 -10.95 -6.63 -29.82
C HIS A 48 -10.39 -7.75 -30.70
N HIS A 49 -9.15 -7.61 -31.17
CA HIS A 49 -8.60 -8.53 -32.16
C HIS A 49 -8.00 -9.80 -31.55
N THR A 50 -7.47 -9.74 -30.33
CA THR A 50 -6.79 -10.89 -29.68
C THR A 50 -7.68 -11.60 -28.66
N LEU A 51 -8.49 -10.86 -27.90
CA LEU A 51 -9.42 -11.45 -26.92
C LEU A 51 -10.85 -11.56 -27.43
N HIS A 52 -11.11 -11.13 -28.67
CA HIS A 52 -12.36 -11.27 -29.39
C HIS A 52 -13.57 -10.59 -28.72
N PHE A 53 -13.34 -9.54 -27.94
CA PHE A 53 -14.44 -8.72 -27.42
C PHE A 53 -14.96 -7.77 -28.51
N PRO A 54 -16.27 -7.75 -28.80
CA PRO A 54 -16.85 -6.75 -29.70
C PRO A 54 -16.58 -5.32 -29.19
N LEU A 55 -16.38 -4.36 -30.09
CA LEU A 55 -16.16 -2.95 -29.70
C LEU A 55 -17.35 -2.38 -28.91
N GLU A 56 -18.56 -2.82 -29.22
CA GLU A 56 -19.81 -2.47 -28.52
C GLU A 56 -19.88 -2.95 -27.07
N ASN A 57 -19.00 -3.89 -26.68
CA ASN A 57 -18.84 -4.35 -25.31
C ASN A 57 -17.74 -3.59 -24.56
N ILE A 58 -17.05 -2.62 -25.18
CA ILE A 58 -15.93 -1.92 -24.57
C ILE A 58 -16.33 -0.48 -24.29
N GLY A 59 -16.28 -0.07 -23.03
CA GLY A 59 -16.39 1.32 -22.60
C GLY A 59 -15.01 1.92 -22.36
N VAL A 60 -14.82 3.18 -22.74
CA VAL A 60 -13.56 3.92 -22.60
C VAL A 60 -13.82 5.24 -21.84
N GLU A 61 -12.98 5.57 -20.87
CA GLU A 61 -13.12 6.79 -20.03
C GLU A 61 -14.47 6.87 -19.30
N VAL A 62 -14.93 5.72 -18.77
CA VAL A 62 -16.27 5.54 -18.22
C VAL A 62 -16.38 6.20 -16.83
N PRO A 63 -17.28 7.18 -16.63
CA PRO A 63 -17.48 7.80 -15.32
C PRO A 63 -17.97 6.81 -14.26
N LEU A 64 -17.35 6.84 -13.07
CA LEU A 64 -17.81 6.01 -11.95
C LEU A 64 -19.21 6.35 -11.46
N SER A 65 -19.66 7.58 -11.70
CA SER A 65 -21.00 8.04 -11.35
C SER A 65 -22.11 7.20 -12.03
N TYR A 66 -21.80 6.51 -13.12
CA TYR A 66 -22.72 5.57 -13.79
C TYR A 66 -23.03 4.34 -12.93
N PHE A 67 -22.09 3.91 -12.08
CA PHE A 67 -22.28 2.76 -11.20
C PHE A 67 -22.75 3.16 -9.81
N LYS A 68 -22.34 4.35 -9.33
CA LYS A 68 -22.74 4.87 -8.03
C LYS A 68 -22.75 6.40 -8.01
N LYS A 69 -23.92 7.00 -7.80
CA LYS A 69 -24.12 8.46 -7.74
C LYS A 69 -23.12 9.11 -6.77
N GLY A 70 -22.52 10.22 -7.20
CA GLY A 70 -21.55 11.00 -6.42
C GLY A 70 -20.11 10.48 -6.45
N GLN A 71 -19.83 9.32 -7.05
CA GLN A 71 -18.45 8.85 -7.21
C GLN A 71 -17.69 9.67 -8.25
N LYS A 72 -16.48 10.10 -7.87
CA LYS A 72 -15.57 10.86 -8.73
C LYS A 72 -14.54 9.95 -9.40
N GLY A 73 -14.24 10.25 -10.67
CA GLY A 73 -13.24 9.56 -11.48
C GLY A 73 -13.84 8.85 -12.68
N ARG A 74 -12.94 8.43 -13.58
CA ARG A 74 -13.24 7.65 -14.77
C ARG A 74 -12.36 6.41 -14.77
N ALA A 75 -12.93 5.28 -15.18
CA ALA A 75 -12.20 4.06 -15.46
C ALA A 75 -11.67 4.13 -16.89
N ASP A 76 -10.42 3.72 -17.10
CA ASP A 76 -9.79 3.82 -18.43
C ASP A 76 -10.53 2.95 -19.45
N ILE A 77 -10.71 1.67 -19.12
CA ILE A 77 -11.44 0.72 -19.94
C ILE A 77 -12.31 -0.19 -19.06
N ILE A 78 -13.56 -0.42 -19.48
CA ILE A 78 -14.45 -1.44 -18.93
C ILE A 78 -14.91 -2.33 -20.08
N VAL A 79 -14.81 -3.66 -19.91
CA VAL A 79 -15.41 -4.63 -20.83
C VAL A 79 -16.66 -5.20 -20.19
N TYR A 80 -17.71 -5.32 -20.97
CA TYR A 80 -19.05 -5.74 -20.59
C TYR A 80 -19.39 -7.11 -21.18
N ASP A 81 -20.31 -7.83 -20.54
CA ASP A 81 -20.75 -9.17 -21.00
C ASP A 81 -21.63 -9.13 -22.25
N GLN A 82 -22.32 -8.03 -22.45
CA GLN A 82 -23.16 -7.77 -23.61
C GLN A 82 -23.03 -6.30 -24.05
N PRO A 83 -23.60 -5.94 -25.21
CA PRO A 83 -23.54 -4.58 -25.70
C PRO A 83 -24.13 -3.57 -24.71
N LEU A 84 -23.58 -2.35 -24.70
CA LEU A 84 -23.95 -1.26 -23.78
C LEU A 84 -25.44 -0.93 -23.76
N ASN A 85 -26.16 -1.14 -24.86
CA ASN A 85 -27.60 -0.88 -24.99
C ASN A 85 -28.50 -1.96 -24.36
N ARG A 86 -27.93 -3.03 -23.79
CA ARG A 86 -28.67 -4.14 -23.17
C ARG A 86 -28.53 -4.23 -21.66
N ASN A 87 -28.20 -3.11 -21.00
CA ASN A 87 -27.94 -3.06 -19.55
C ASN A 87 -26.92 -4.13 -19.09
N PRO A 88 -25.68 -4.08 -19.61
CA PRO A 88 -24.71 -5.13 -19.37
C PRO A 88 -24.12 -5.13 -17.96
N ALA A 89 -23.60 -6.29 -17.55
CA ALA A 89 -22.77 -6.40 -16.37
C ALA A 89 -21.28 -6.18 -16.71
N PRO A 90 -20.53 -5.45 -15.87
CA PRO A 90 -19.10 -5.27 -16.06
C PRO A 90 -18.35 -6.58 -15.84
N LEU A 91 -17.55 -6.99 -16.83
CA LEU A 91 -16.70 -8.18 -16.77
C LEU A 91 -15.28 -7.85 -16.37
N ILE A 92 -14.67 -6.88 -17.06
CA ILE A 92 -13.24 -6.56 -16.90
C ILE A 92 -13.10 -5.06 -16.67
N LEU A 93 -12.37 -4.69 -15.63
CA LEU A 93 -11.90 -3.33 -15.41
C LEU A 93 -10.40 -3.26 -15.71
N ILE A 94 -9.96 -2.32 -16.55
CA ILE A 94 -8.54 -2.12 -16.83
C ILE A 94 -8.17 -0.68 -16.55
N GLU A 95 -7.10 -0.49 -15.77
CA GLU A 95 -6.40 0.78 -15.61
C GLU A 95 -5.05 0.70 -16.33
N CYS A 96 -4.69 1.76 -17.03
CA CYS A 96 -3.46 1.86 -17.80
C CYS A 96 -2.66 3.10 -17.41
N LYS A 97 -1.35 3.05 -17.62
CA LYS A 97 -0.44 4.18 -17.43
C LYS A 97 0.49 4.32 -18.62
N ALA A 98 0.94 5.54 -18.90
CA ALA A 98 1.93 5.79 -19.95
C ALA A 98 3.17 4.90 -19.81
N TYR A 99 3.80 4.58 -20.94
CA TYR A 99 5.04 3.81 -20.97
C TYR A 99 6.13 4.49 -20.12
N GLY A 100 6.83 3.70 -19.29
CA GLY A 100 7.84 4.21 -18.35
C GLY A 100 7.32 4.63 -16.98
N VAL A 101 6.00 4.77 -16.79
CA VAL A 101 5.39 5.01 -15.47
C VAL A 101 5.31 3.69 -14.72
N ALA A 102 5.92 3.60 -13.53
CA ALA A 102 5.89 2.39 -12.72
C ALA A 102 4.46 2.06 -12.25
N LEU A 103 4.10 0.77 -12.26
CA LEU A 103 2.85 0.28 -11.68
C LEU A 103 2.97 0.22 -10.15
N ASP A 104 2.90 1.39 -9.55
CA ASP A 104 3.07 1.59 -8.12
C ASP A 104 1.80 1.26 -7.32
N PHE A 105 1.90 1.42 -5.99
CA PHE A 105 0.79 1.13 -5.10
C PHE A 105 -0.42 2.04 -5.33
N ARG A 106 -0.21 3.28 -5.80
CA ARG A 106 -1.32 4.22 -6.08
C ARG A 106 -2.17 3.71 -7.24
N CYS A 107 -1.54 3.08 -8.23
CA CYS A 107 -2.22 2.44 -9.34
C CYS A 107 -3.08 1.25 -8.88
N GLU A 108 -2.54 0.39 -8.01
CA GLU A 108 -3.31 -0.72 -7.41
C GLU A 108 -4.48 -0.22 -6.57
N GLN A 109 -4.29 0.89 -5.86
CA GLN A 109 -5.33 1.52 -5.06
C GLN A 109 -6.45 2.13 -5.90
N GLN A 110 -6.09 2.77 -7.01
CA GLN A 110 -7.04 3.24 -7.99
C GLN A 110 -7.90 2.08 -8.51
N LEU A 111 -7.26 1.00 -8.94
CA LEU A 111 -7.95 -0.19 -9.44
C LEU A 111 -8.89 -0.80 -8.38
N LYS A 112 -8.43 -0.96 -7.12
CA LYS A 112 -9.26 -1.47 -6.01
C LYS A 112 -10.44 -0.56 -5.67
N ARG A 113 -10.23 0.76 -5.66
CA ARG A 113 -11.32 1.73 -5.42
C ARG A 113 -12.39 1.60 -6.50
N TYR A 114 -11.97 1.48 -7.76
CA TYR A 114 -12.86 1.33 -8.89
C TYR A 114 -13.57 -0.02 -8.88
N GLN A 115 -12.86 -1.10 -8.58
CA GLN A 115 -13.44 -2.44 -8.38
C GLN A 115 -14.58 -2.42 -7.36
N LYS A 116 -14.43 -1.75 -6.20
CA LYS A 116 -15.49 -1.68 -5.17
C LYS A 116 -16.78 -1.01 -5.69
N VAL A 117 -16.65 -0.09 -6.64
CA VAL A 117 -17.77 0.66 -7.23
C VAL A 117 -18.38 -0.11 -8.41
N ILE A 118 -17.54 -0.58 -9.33
CA ILE A 118 -17.94 -1.21 -10.60
C ILE A 118 -18.32 -2.69 -10.41
N LYS A 119 -17.69 -3.39 -9.45
CA LYS A 119 -17.85 -4.82 -9.17
C LYS A 119 -17.62 -5.74 -10.40
N PRO A 120 -16.49 -5.60 -11.13
CA PRO A 120 -16.16 -6.45 -12.27
C PRO A 120 -15.76 -7.88 -11.82
N LYS A 121 -15.77 -8.85 -12.73
CA LYS A 121 -15.25 -10.20 -12.47
C LYS A 121 -13.71 -10.24 -12.48
N TYR A 122 -13.10 -9.44 -13.35
CA TYR A 122 -11.65 -9.36 -13.54
C TYR A 122 -11.15 -7.92 -13.48
N GLY A 123 -9.89 -7.77 -13.08
CA GLY A 123 -9.18 -6.49 -13.04
C GLY A 123 -7.86 -6.57 -13.77
N GLY A 124 -7.45 -5.48 -14.41
CA GLY A 124 -6.16 -5.36 -15.08
C GLY A 124 -5.49 -4.04 -14.73
N LEU A 125 -4.17 -4.08 -14.53
CA LEU A 125 -3.34 -2.89 -14.41
C LEU A 125 -2.12 -3.05 -15.31
N THR A 126 -1.85 -2.08 -16.19
CA THR A 126 -0.75 -2.19 -17.16
C THR A 126 -0.08 -0.86 -17.50
N ASN A 127 1.22 -0.89 -17.79
CA ASN A 127 1.97 0.22 -18.37
C ASN A 127 2.63 -0.16 -19.71
N GLY A 128 2.11 -1.23 -20.35
CA GLY A 128 2.65 -1.79 -21.60
C GLY A 128 3.78 -2.79 -21.39
N LYS A 129 4.71 -2.50 -20.47
CA LYS A 129 5.84 -3.37 -20.13
C LYS A 129 5.46 -4.42 -19.09
N GLU A 130 4.73 -4.01 -18.06
CA GLU A 130 4.25 -4.82 -16.96
C GLU A 130 2.73 -4.85 -17.00
N THR A 131 2.16 -6.02 -16.69
CA THR A 131 0.71 -6.19 -16.59
C THR A 131 0.41 -7.11 -15.41
N LYS A 132 -0.51 -6.67 -14.54
CA LYS A 132 -1.06 -7.45 -13.41
C LYS A 132 -2.54 -7.69 -13.66
N ILE A 133 -2.99 -8.94 -13.62
CA ILE A 133 -4.38 -9.31 -13.85
C ILE A 133 -4.93 -10.05 -12.62
N TYR A 134 -6.14 -9.71 -12.22
CA TYR A 134 -6.80 -10.27 -11.04
C TYR A 134 -8.13 -10.94 -11.41
N ASN A 135 -8.39 -12.10 -10.83
CA ASN A 135 -9.71 -12.71 -10.76
C ASN A 135 -10.30 -12.39 -9.38
N TYR A 136 -11.29 -11.50 -9.34
CA TYR A 136 -11.84 -11.02 -8.06
C TYR A 136 -12.75 -12.06 -7.38
N LYS A 137 -13.34 -12.98 -8.13
CA LYS A 137 -14.16 -14.05 -7.54
C LYS A 137 -13.30 -15.06 -6.78
N LYS A 138 -12.10 -15.35 -7.29
CA LYS A 138 -11.14 -16.30 -6.69
C LYS A 138 -10.11 -15.64 -5.76
N ASP A 139 -10.12 -14.31 -5.67
CA ASP A 139 -9.10 -13.50 -4.96
C ASP A 139 -7.66 -13.88 -5.35
N GLN A 140 -7.40 -13.98 -6.66
CA GLN A 140 -6.13 -14.48 -7.20
C GLN A 140 -5.61 -13.61 -8.34
N GLU A 141 -4.29 -13.48 -8.41
CA GLU A 141 -3.61 -12.96 -9.61
C GLU A 141 -3.56 -14.08 -10.68
N ILE A 142 -3.97 -13.76 -11.89
CA ILE A 142 -3.94 -14.69 -13.04
C ILE A 142 -2.93 -14.22 -14.08
N ILE A 143 -2.50 -15.15 -14.92
CA ILE A 143 -1.43 -14.93 -15.89
C ILE A 143 -1.89 -13.92 -16.96
N ARG A 144 -3.12 -14.04 -17.45
CA ARG A 144 -3.69 -13.19 -18.49
C ARG A 144 -5.20 -13.04 -18.32
N LEU A 145 -5.80 -12.09 -19.04
CA LEU A 145 -7.24 -12.04 -19.18
C LEU A 145 -7.76 -13.25 -19.99
N PRO A 146 -8.94 -13.80 -19.64
CA PRO A 146 -9.63 -14.73 -20.52
C PRO A 146 -10.07 -14.04 -21.80
N ASN A 147 -10.09 -14.77 -22.92
CA ASN A 147 -10.77 -14.31 -24.13
C ASN A 147 -12.28 -14.54 -24.02
N LEU A 148 -13.05 -13.99 -24.95
CA LEU A 148 -14.52 -14.11 -24.95
C LEU A 148 -14.99 -15.57 -24.95
N TYR A 149 -14.36 -16.43 -25.76
CA TYR A 149 -14.72 -17.86 -25.84
C TYR A 149 -14.51 -18.59 -24.51
N GLU A 150 -13.39 -18.34 -23.82
CA GLU A 150 -13.09 -18.90 -22.50
C GLU A 150 -14.10 -18.45 -21.45
N LEU A 151 -14.57 -17.20 -21.53
CA LEU A 151 -15.62 -16.69 -20.64
C LEU A 151 -16.98 -17.35 -20.90
N ILE A 152 -17.34 -17.56 -22.16
CA ILE A 152 -18.62 -18.18 -22.55
C ILE A 152 -18.63 -19.67 -22.19
N THR A 153 -17.53 -20.37 -22.42
CA THR A 153 -17.41 -21.82 -22.16
C THR A 153 -17.07 -22.17 -20.71
N GLY A 154 -16.73 -21.18 -19.88
CA GLY A 154 -16.32 -21.40 -18.50
C GLY A 154 -14.94 -22.06 -18.34
N LYS A 155 -14.10 -22.05 -19.39
CA LYS A 155 -12.75 -22.62 -19.36
C LYS A 155 -11.88 -21.89 -18.35
N GLU A 156 -11.21 -22.62 -17.47
CA GLU A 156 -10.32 -22.02 -16.47
C GLU A 156 -9.07 -21.41 -17.11
N VAL A 157 -8.72 -20.20 -16.66
CA VAL A 157 -7.46 -19.52 -17.03
C VAL A 157 -6.37 -19.95 -16.05
N GLU A 158 -5.17 -20.19 -16.57
CA GLU A 158 -3.99 -20.49 -15.77
C GLU A 158 -3.75 -19.41 -14.70
N VAL A 159 -3.73 -19.86 -13.45
CA VAL A 159 -3.45 -19.02 -12.28
C VAL A 159 -1.96 -18.73 -12.26
N ARG A 160 -1.61 -17.46 -12.01
CA ARG A 160 -0.22 -17.15 -11.71
C ARG A 160 -0.01 -17.70 -10.31
N ARG A 161 0.63 -18.86 -10.18
CA ARG A 161 1.14 -19.29 -8.87
C ARG A 161 2.10 -18.20 -8.44
N ALA A 162 1.62 -17.27 -7.62
CA ALA A 162 2.48 -16.40 -6.88
C ALA A 162 3.35 -17.34 -6.08
N GLN A 163 4.58 -17.59 -6.52
CA GLN A 163 5.61 -17.97 -5.58
C GLN A 163 5.56 -16.86 -4.56
N LYS A 164 5.08 -17.19 -3.36
CA LYS A 164 5.12 -16.30 -2.22
C LYS A 164 6.59 -15.99 -2.07
N LYS A 165 7.03 -14.87 -2.65
CA LYS A 165 8.44 -14.50 -2.62
C LYS A 165 8.72 -14.21 -1.17
N GLU A 166 9.33 -15.18 -0.51
CA GLU A 166 9.76 -15.04 0.86
C GLU A 166 10.66 -13.83 0.96
N TRP A 167 10.54 -13.11 2.07
CA TRP A 167 11.38 -11.96 2.30
C TRP A 167 12.82 -12.43 2.51
N VAL A 168 13.68 -12.14 1.55
CA VAL A 168 15.11 -12.40 1.68
C VAL A 168 15.76 -11.18 2.33
N ARG A 169 16.25 -11.37 3.56
CA ARG A 169 16.99 -10.34 4.31
C ARG A 169 18.19 -9.83 3.51
N THR A 170 18.51 -8.55 3.67
CA THR A 170 19.66 -7.97 2.97
C THR A 170 20.95 -8.37 3.68
N LYS A 171 21.89 -8.99 2.94
CA LYS A 171 23.18 -9.38 3.51
C LYS A 171 23.93 -8.13 4.02
N TYR A 172 24.59 -8.25 5.18
CA TYR A 172 25.32 -7.15 5.83
C TYR A 172 26.22 -6.38 4.87
N HIS A 173 27.11 -7.07 4.15
CA HIS A 173 28.05 -6.46 3.21
C HIS A 173 27.39 -5.77 2.00
N GLN A 174 26.11 -6.07 1.71
CA GLN A 174 25.38 -5.45 0.61
C GLN A 174 24.69 -4.17 1.04
N ILE A 175 24.29 -4.05 2.32
CA ILE A 175 23.39 -3.00 2.80
C ILE A 175 23.91 -1.57 2.56
N PHE A 176 25.22 -1.42 2.45
CA PHE A 176 25.92 -0.16 2.22
C PHE A 176 26.08 0.21 0.74
N LYS A 177 25.65 -0.68 -0.18
CA LYS A 177 25.81 -0.45 -1.62
C LYS A 177 24.69 0.45 -2.14
N ARG A 178 25.04 1.41 -3.01
CA ARG A 178 24.10 2.37 -3.62
C ARG A 178 22.87 1.72 -4.25
N PHE A 179 23.03 0.56 -4.89
CA PHE A 179 21.90 -0.13 -5.52
C PHE A 179 20.86 -0.64 -4.51
N ILE A 180 21.21 -0.83 -3.23
CA ILE A 180 20.25 -1.23 -2.20
C ILE A 180 19.25 -0.12 -1.94
N PHE A 181 19.69 1.13 -1.87
CA PHE A 181 18.76 2.27 -1.77
C PHE A 181 17.75 2.24 -2.93
N GLU A 182 18.24 2.15 -4.17
CA GLU A 182 17.36 2.11 -5.34
C GLU A 182 16.44 0.88 -5.37
N LYS A 183 16.92 -0.28 -4.91
CA LYS A 183 16.12 -1.49 -4.75
C LYS A 183 14.95 -1.25 -3.80
N PHE A 184 15.19 -0.62 -2.66
CA PHE A 184 14.15 -0.37 -1.65
C PHE A 184 13.23 0.82 -2.00
N VAL A 185 13.71 1.77 -2.80
CA VAL A 185 12.86 2.78 -3.48
C VAL A 185 11.91 2.11 -4.48
N ARG A 186 12.41 1.21 -5.34
CA ARG A 186 11.55 0.46 -6.30
C ARG A 186 10.54 -0.45 -5.59
N LYS A 187 10.88 -0.97 -4.41
CA LYS A 187 9.97 -1.73 -3.53
C LYS A 187 8.95 -0.87 -2.79
N GLN A 188 9.03 0.45 -2.92
CA GLN A 188 8.19 1.42 -2.22
C GLN A 188 8.31 1.39 -0.69
N ILE A 189 9.50 1.04 -0.18
CA ILE A 189 9.79 1.00 1.27
C ILE A 189 10.54 2.26 1.70
N ILE A 190 11.51 2.71 0.90
CA ILE A 190 12.31 3.92 1.16
C ILE A 190 11.91 5.03 0.20
N SER A 191 11.58 6.21 0.72
CA SER A 191 11.28 7.38 -0.12
C SER A 191 12.55 7.84 -0.85
N PRO A 192 12.47 8.26 -2.13
CA PRO A 192 13.62 8.79 -2.85
C PRO A 192 14.21 10.06 -2.21
N HIS A 193 13.47 10.73 -1.32
CA HIS A 193 13.90 11.91 -0.58
C HIS A 193 14.46 11.61 0.81
N THR A 194 14.47 10.35 1.24
CA THR A 194 15.09 9.94 2.52
C THR A 194 16.60 10.09 2.43
N CYS A 195 17.22 10.55 3.51
CA CYS A 195 18.67 10.59 3.60
C CYS A 195 19.28 9.20 3.34
N LYS A 196 20.20 9.10 2.39
CA LYS A 196 20.81 7.82 1.98
C LYS A 196 21.58 7.15 3.12
N ASP A 197 22.08 7.91 4.08
CA ASP A 197 22.81 7.39 5.24
C ASP A 197 21.91 6.58 6.18
N LEU A 198 20.58 6.79 6.12
CA LEU A 198 19.61 5.99 6.86
C LEU A 198 19.26 4.67 6.18
N THR A 199 19.70 4.44 4.94
CA THR A 199 19.39 3.20 4.20
C THR A 199 19.69 1.93 5.02
N PRO A 200 20.87 1.79 5.68
CA PRO A 200 21.15 0.60 6.46
C PRO A 200 20.19 0.38 7.63
N ILE A 201 19.78 1.46 8.29
CA ILE A 201 18.87 1.41 9.43
C ILE A 201 17.47 1.02 8.97
N ILE A 202 16.96 1.69 7.93
CA ILE A 202 15.61 1.44 7.41
C ILE A 202 15.50 0.03 6.83
N VAL A 203 16.51 -0.44 6.09
CA VAL A 203 16.52 -1.81 5.56
C VAL A 203 16.53 -2.84 6.70
N ARG A 204 17.22 -2.58 7.82
CA ARG A 204 17.20 -3.48 8.99
C ARG A 204 15.86 -3.52 9.69
N LEU A 205 15.20 -2.36 9.83
CA LEU A 205 13.83 -2.31 10.33
C LEU A 205 12.87 -3.05 9.36
N ALA A 206 13.08 -2.92 8.05
CA ALA A 206 12.27 -3.62 7.05
C ALA A 206 12.47 -5.14 7.15
N ASP A 207 13.73 -5.58 7.29
CA ASP A 207 14.07 -6.98 7.52
C ASP A 207 13.47 -7.50 8.83
N LEU A 208 13.37 -6.69 9.89
CA LEU A 208 12.72 -7.09 11.14
C LEU A 208 11.22 -7.38 10.94
N PHE A 209 10.50 -6.52 10.22
CA PHE A 209 9.03 -6.62 10.11
C PHE A 209 8.53 -7.45 8.91
N TYR A 210 9.28 -7.55 7.80
CA TYR A 210 8.82 -8.28 6.62
C TYR A 210 9.37 -9.72 6.53
N ASP A 211 10.39 -10.08 7.32
CA ASP A 211 10.87 -11.46 7.42
C ASP A 211 9.91 -12.31 8.26
N THR A 212 9.17 -13.21 7.61
CA THR A 212 8.23 -14.08 8.30
C THR A 212 8.83 -15.32 8.94
N ALA A 213 10.10 -15.64 8.65
CA ALA A 213 10.82 -16.74 9.28
C ALA A 213 11.30 -16.36 10.69
N ASN A 214 11.71 -15.11 10.89
CA ASN A 214 11.99 -14.54 12.22
C ASN A 214 10.67 -14.19 12.93
N LYS A 215 10.09 -15.14 13.67
CA LYS A 215 8.88 -14.91 14.48
C LYS A 215 9.21 -14.52 15.91
N LEU A 216 8.45 -13.59 16.46
CA LEU A 216 8.45 -13.33 17.90
C LEU A 216 7.74 -14.48 18.62
N GLN A 217 8.43 -15.09 19.59
CA GLN A 217 7.80 -16.03 20.51
C GLN A 217 6.93 -15.28 21.53
N PRO A 218 5.85 -15.89 22.05
CA PRO A 218 5.01 -15.27 23.06
C PRO A 218 5.86 -14.70 24.21
N ILE A 219 5.58 -13.46 24.59
CA ILE A 219 6.36 -12.72 25.59
C ILE A 219 5.44 -11.90 26.49
N LYS A 220 5.71 -11.97 27.80
CA LYS A 220 5.02 -11.20 28.82
C LYS A 220 5.84 -9.96 29.17
N PHE A 221 5.23 -8.79 29.02
CA PHE A 221 5.74 -7.53 29.55
C PHE A 221 4.95 -7.12 30.80
N ASP A 222 5.39 -6.04 31.45
CA ASP A 222 4.76 -5.48 32.65
C ASP A 222 3.27 -5.12 32.42
N ARG A 223 2.96 -4.49 31.28
CA ARG A 223 1.62 -3.91 31.02
C ARG A 223 0.71 -4.74 30.13
N PHE A 224 1.26 -5.70 29.38
CA PHE A 224 0.53 -6.60 28.50
C PHE A 224 1.42 -7.77 28.08
N SER A 225 0.83 -8.79 27.45
CA SER A 225 1.58 -9.86 26.79
C SER A 225 1.36 -9.80 25.29
N ILE A 226 2.40 -10.02 24.50
CA ILE A 226 2.24 -10.38 23.08
C ILE A 226 2.10 -11.89 23.04
N ILE A 227 0.90 -12.36 22.70
CA ILE A 227 0.57 -13.79 22.73
C ILE A 227 0.74 -14.46 21.38
N GLU A 228 0.74 -13.69 20.29
CA GLU A 228 0.92 -14.22 18.95
C GLU A 228 1.59 -13.21 18.01
N ASP A 229 2.54 -13.71 17.23
CA ASP A 229 3.02 -13.07 16.02
C ASP A 229 2.26 -13.66 14.81
N CYS A 230 1.24 -12.92 14.38
CA CYS A 230 0.26 -13.38 13.40
C CYS A 230 0.77 -13.26 11.95
N GLY A 231 2.04 -12.91 11.74
CA GLY A 231 2.63 -12.79 10.43
C GLY A 231 2.32 -11.46 9.75
N ILE A 232 2.13 -11.49 8.43
CA ILE A 232 1.88 -10.31 7.61
C ILE A 232 0.44 -10.32 7.13
N ARG A 233 -0.26 -9.19 7.30
CA ARG A 233 -1.57 -8.93 6.71
C ARG A 233 -1.54 -7.74 5.79
N PHE A 234 -2.49 -7.70 4.87
CA PHE A 234 -2.79 -6.52 4.08
C PHE A 234 -3.92 -5.75 4.76
N ALA A 235 -3.66 -4.53 5.23
CA ALA A 235 -4.60 -3.77 6.07
C ALA A 235 -4.69 -2.29 5.63
N ASP A 236 -5.86 -1.69 5.86
CA ASP A 236 -6.18 -0.29 5.55
C ASP A 236 -6.30 0.53 6.84
N TYR A 237 -5.38 1.46 7.04
CA TYR A 237 -5.44 2.44 8.12
C TYR A 237 -5.80 3.82 7.57
N GLY A 238 -6.49 3.94 6.44
CA GLY A 238 -6.76 5.22 5.79
C GLY A 238 -7.99 5.99 6.25
N TYR A 239 -7.91 7.32 6.23
CA TYR A 239 -9.09 8.16 6.09
C TYR A 239 -9.56 8.13 4.62
N ALA A 240 -10.87 8.18 4.37
CA ALA A 240 -11.49 7.88 3.05
C ALA A 240 -11.02 8.76 1.87
N PHE A 241 -10.16 9.76 2.12
CA PHE A 241 -9.66 10.73 1.16
C PHE A 241 -8.12 10.86 1.14
N SER A 242 -7.37 10.13 1.97
CA SER A 242 -5.90 10.11 1.92
C SER A 242 -5.42 8.97 1.04
N SER A 243 -4.81 9.31 -0.10
CA SER A 243 -4.28 8.38 -1.09
C SER A 243 -3.08 7.59 -0.54
N GLY A 244 -3.29 6.50 0.20
CA GLY A 244 -2.21 5.53 0.52
C GLY A 244 -2.00 5.12 1.98
N LEU A 245 -3.00 4.58 2.68
CA LEU A 245 -2.77 3.99 4.01
C LEU A 245 -3.12 2.50 4.06
N LEU A 246 -3.24 1.89 2.89
CA LEU A 246 -3.36 0.45 2.71
C LEU A 246 -1.96 -0.12 2.42
N GLY A 247 -1.64 -1.29 2.94
CA GLY A 247 -0.31 -1.87 2.77
C GLY A 247 -0.13 -3.17 3.52
N TYR A 248 1.07 -3.74 3.43
CA TYR A 248 1.44 -4.92 4.21
C TYR A 248 1.97 -4.51 5.58
N TYR A 249 1.46 -5.17 6.62
CA TYR A 249 1.85 -4.93 8.00
C TYR A 249 2.21 -6.25 8.68
N ARG A 250 3.30 -6.26 9.45
CA ARG A 250 3.50 -7.26 10.50
C ARG A 250 2.53 -6.95 11.63
N PHE A 251 1.85 -7.94 12.18
CA PHE A 251 0.89 -7.67 13.24
C PHE A 251 0.97 -8.69 14.36
N PHE A 252 0.68 -8.21 15.57
CA PHE A 252 0.82 -8.94 16.81
C PHE A 252 -0.49 -8.89 17.59
N LEU A 253 -0.89 -10.02 18.16
CA LEU A 253 -2.01 -10.11 19.08
C LEU A 253 -1.52 -9.84 20.50
N ILE A 254 -2.04 -8.77 21.10
CA ILE A 254 -1.74 -8.33 22.46
C ILE A 254 -2.88 -8.75 23.38
N LYS A 255 -2.54 -9.26 24.57
CA LYS A 255 -3.47 -9.54 25.68
C LYS A 255 -3.18 -8.61 26.85
N HIS A 256 -4.19 -7.84 27.25
CA HIS A 256 -4.14 -6.95 28.41
C HIS A 256 -4.46 -7.71 29.72
N PRO A 257 -4.06 -7.16 30.89
CA PRO A 257 -4.35 -7.78 32.20
C PRO A 257 -5.84 -7.98 32.48
N ASN A 258 -6.70 -7.11 31.95
CA ASN A 258 -8.16 -7.23 32.06
C ASN A 258 -8.77 -8.32 31.16
N GLY A 259 -7.96 -9.09 30.42
CA GLY A 259 -8.41 -10.14 29.53
C GLY A 259 -8.75 -9.68 28.10
N ASN A 260 -8.80 -8.37 27.85
CA ASN A 260 -9.06 -7.85 26.51
C ASN A 260 -7.89 -8.09 25.57
N HIS A 261 -8.20 -8.21 24.28
CA HIS A 261 -7.23 -8.39 23.22
C HIS A 261 -7.23 -7.20 22.28
N GLN A 262 -6.05 -6.89 21.74
CA GLN A 262 -5.89 -5.84 20.75
C GLN A 262 -4.83 -6.24 19.73
N VAL A 263 -4.97 -5.78 18.49
CA VAL A 263 -3.97 -6.00 17.45
C VAL A 263 -3.18 -4.73 17.22
N VAL A 264 -1.85 -4.84 17.26
CA VAL A 264 -0.92 -3.77 16.88
C VAL A 264 -0.15 -4.18 15.64
N SER A 265 -0.05 -3.27 14.68
CA SER A 265 0.52 -3.51 13.35
C SER A 265 1.66 -2.56 13.04
N PHE A 266 2.69 -3.06 12.39
CA PHE A 266 3.90 -2.33 12.01
C PHE A 266 4.12 -2.42 10.50
N SER A 267 4.49 -1.32 9.89
CA SER A 267 4.92 -1.28 8.49
C SER A 267 5.95 -0.18 8.28
N ILE A 268 6.81 -0.34 7.28
CA ILE A 268 7.68 0.74 6.83
C ILE A 268 7.11 1.25 5.52
N TYR A 269 6.81 2.53 5.50
CA TYR A 269 6.02 3.11 4.44
C TYR A 269 6.60 4.42 3.97
N HIS A 270 6.45 4.67 2.67
CA HIS A 270 6.45 6.02 2.14
C HIS A 270 5.20 6.24 1.30
N GLN A 271 4.51 7.35 1.49
CA GLN A 271 3.33 7.69 0.68
C GLN A 271 3.64 8.77 -0.35
N ASN A 272 4.65 9.59 -0.06
CA ASN A 272 4.84 10.91 -0.64
C ASN A 272 6.35 11.25 -0.68
N GLU A 273 6.67 12.45 -1.16
CA GLU A 273 8.03 13.01 -1.21
C GLU A 273 8.62 13.40 0.15
N TRP A 274 7.89 13.22 1.27
CA TRP A 274 8.29 13.79 2.55
C TRP A 274 9.30 12.97 3.37
N GLY A 275 9.53 11.70 3.04
CA GLY A 275 10.47 10.81 3.76
C GLY A 275 9.92 9.42 4.02
N THR A 276 10.66 8.63 4.80
CA THR A 276 10.27 7.25 5.16
C THR A 276 9.75 7.20 6.59
N TYR A 277 8.71 6.39 6.84
CA TYR A 277 8.00 6.34 8.12
C TYR A 277 7.92 4.91 8.65
N LEU A 278 8.06 4.77 9.98
CA LEU A 278 7.53 3.61 10.70
C LEU A 278 6.08 3.89 11.06
N MET A 279 5.19 3.08 10.50
CA MET A 279 3.75 3.19 10.65
C MET A 279 3.27 2.17 11.67
N VAL A 280 2.58 2.65 12.72
CA VAL A 280 2.02 1.80 13.77
C VAL A 280 0.50 1.94 13.80
N GLY A 281 -0.19 0.87 13.44
CA GLY A 281 -1.64 0.74 13.49
C GLY A 281 -2.10 0.05 14.78
N VAL A 282 -3.24 0.48 15.31
CA VAL A 282 -3.95 -0.18 16.40
C VAL A 282 -5.36 -0.47 15.89
N ASP A 283 -5.79 -1.73 15.94
CA ASP A 283 -7.13 -2.10 15.44
C ASP A 283 -8.23 -1.42 16.25
N ASN A 284 -9.37 -1.18 15.60
CA ASN A 284 -10.50 -0.33 16.05
C ASN A 284 -10.27 1.18 15.89
N ARG A 285 -9.21 1.59 15.17
CA ARG A 285 -8.95 2.98 14.78
C ARG A 285 -8.91 3.14 13.27
N LYS A 286 -9.42 4.28 12.78
CA LYS A 286 -9.12 4.79 11.44
C LYS A 286 -7.89 5.69 11.47
N GLY A 287 -6.88 5.41 10.64
CA GLY A 287 -5.56 6.05 10.73
C GLY A 287 -4.53 5.18 11.46
N HIS A 288 -3.23 5.50 11.33
CA HIS A 288 -2.17 4.99 12.21
C HIS A 288 -2.14 5.69 13.57
N SER A 289 -1.99 4.92 14.65
CA SER A 289 -1.80 5.49 15.99
C SER A 289 -0.56 6.38 16.02
N LEU A 290 0.55 5.89 15.44
CA LEU A 290 1.83 6.58 15.32
C LEU A 290 2.34 6.53 13.87
N GLU A 291 2.70 7.69 13.34
CA GLU A 291 3.37 7.88 12.04
C GLU A 291 4.75 8.49 12.33
N LEU A 292 5.77 7.64 12.44
CA LEU A 292 7.09 8.05 12.91
C LEU A 292 8.03 8.31 11.73
N LYS A 293 8.30 9.59 11.42
CA LYS A 293 9.26 9.97 10.37
C LYS A 293 10.68 9.56 10.75
N LEU A 294 11.22 8.53 10.11
CA LEU A 294 12.51 7.95 10.47
C LEU A 294 13.66 8.94 10.27
N ASP A 295 13.58 9.81 9.25
CA ASP A 295 14.56 10.87 9.01
C ASP A 295 14.70 11.88 10.16
N LYS A 296 13.65 12.04 10.97
CA LYS A 296 13.63 13.02 12.08
C LYS A 296 13.96 12.39 13.42
N PHE A 297 13.57 11.14 13.61
CA PHE A 297 13.41 10.54 14.93
C PHE A 297 14.39 9.42 15.23
N ILE A 298 15.39 9.24 14.36
CA ILE A 298 16.51 8.34 14.57
C ILE A 298 17.77 9.14 14.84
N THR A 299 18.50 8.77 15.90
CA THR A 299 19.82 9.30 16.23
C THR A 299 20.80 8.14 16.43
N GLY A 300 22.09 8.37 16.14
CA GLY A 300 23.13 7.35 16.21
C GLY A 300 23.61 6.89 14.83
N ASP A 301 24.13 5.67 14.75
CA ASP A 301 24.74 5.12 13.55
C ASP A 301 24.10 3.80 13.08
N LYS A 302 24.59 3.28 11.97
CA LYS A 302 24.08 2.06 11.32
C LYS A 302 24.12 0.81 12.20
N ASN A 303 25.00 0.74 13.19
CA ASN A 303 25.18 -0.40 14.10
C ASN A 303 24.48 -0.20 15.44
N LYS A 304 24.30 1.05 15.87
CA LYS A 304 23.62 1.40 17.11
C LYS A 304 22.87 2.71 16.94
N PHE A 305 21.55 2.67 17.08
CA PHE A 305 20.72 3.86 16.96
C PHE A 305 19.58 3.86 17.96
N GLU A 306 19.13 5.06 18.31
CA GLU A 306 18.00 5.30 19.18
C GLU A 306 16.81 5.79 18.36
N ILE A 307 15.63 5.44 18.82
CA ILE A 307 14.37 5.92 18.25
C ILE A 307 13.63 6.71 19.32
N ILE A 308 13.29 7.96 19.00
CA ILE A 308 12.54 8.85 19.89
C ILE A 308 11.30 9.40 19.20
N HIS A 309 10.42 10.09 19.92
CA HIS A 309 9.29 10.81 19.34
C HIS A 309 8.96 12.06 20.17
N ASP A 310 8.51 13.12 19.51
CA ASP A 310 8.31 14.45 20.13
C ASP A 310 6.95 14.63 20.81
N GLY A 311 6.13 13.59 20.86
CA GLY A 311 4.77 13.65 21.39
C GLY A 311 3.73 14.25 20.44
N SER A 312 4.06 14.52 19.17
CA SER A 312 3.05 15.01 18.21
C SER A 312 1.84 14.07 18.07
N LEU A 313 0.64 14.62 18.21
CA LEU A 313 -0.62 13.88 18.20
C LEU A 313 -1.76 14.73 17.62
N THR A 314 -2.55 14.12 16.75
CA THR A 314 -3.80 14.68 16.22
C THR A 314 -5.00 13.94 16.78
N VAL A 315 -6.00 14.69 17.25
CA VAL A 315 -7.23 14.18 17.89
C VAL A 315 -8.44 14.44 16.99
N GLY A 316 -8.60 13.66 15.93
CA GLY A 316 -9.74 13.76 15.02
C GLY A 316 -9.94 15.19 14.49
N LYS A 317 -11.18 15.71 14.56
CA LYS A 317 -11.52 17.07 14.10
C LYS A 317 -10.92 18.19 14.96
N ARG A 318 -10.51 17.92 16.20
CA ARG A 318 -9.85 18.90 17.08
C ARG A 318 -8.49 19.33 16.53
N GLY A 319 -7.91 18.54 15.64
CA GLY A 319 -6.60 18.82 15.06
C GLY A 319 -5.47 18.42 16.00
N ARG A 320 -4.31 19.04 15.79
CA ARG A 320 -3.09 18.76 16.56
C ARG A 320 -3.19 19.36 17.96
N ILE A 321 -2.87 18.56 18.98
CA ILE A 321 -2.77 19.04 20.36
C ILE A 321 -1.33 19.40 20.72
N LYS A 322 -1.13 20.09 21.85
CA LYS A 322 0.20 20.49 22.30
C LYS A 322 1.02 19.24 22.61
N ASN A 323 2.23 19.14 22.09
CA ASN A 323 3.12 18.01 22.36
C ASN A 323 3.33 17.80 23.87
N ARG A 324 3.43 18.89 24.66
CA ARG A 324 3.55 18.83 26.12
C ARG A 324 2.40 18.07 26.80
N GLU A 325 1.16 18.28 26.35
CA GLU A 325 -0.02 17.57 26.89
C GLU A 325 0.12 16.04 26.69
N VAL A 326 0.69 15.63 25.56
CA VAL A 326 0.96 14.21 25.28
C VAL A 326 2.09 13.68 26.15
N LEU A 327 3.17 14.46 26.30
CA LEU A 327 4.32 14.07 27.12
C LEU A 327 3.92 13.93 28.60
N ASP A 328 3.21 14.92 29.14
CA ASP A 328 2.73 14.92 30.53
C ASP A 328 1.79 13.71 30.77
N PHE A 329 0.89 13.41 29.83
CA PHE A 329 0.03 12.23 29.90
C PHE A 329 0.85 10.93 29.90
N VAL A 330 1.78 10.77 28.97
CA VAL A 330 2.63 9.57 28.87
C VAL A 330 3.49 9.42 30.12
N GLU A 331 4.06 10.50 30.66
CA GLU A 331 4.85 10.49 31.88
C GLU A 331 4.03 10.00 33.07
N SER A 332 2.79 10.48 33.21
CA SER A 332 1.89 10.09 34.31
C SER A 332 1.51 8.60 34.30
N LYS A 333 1.44 7.97 33.12
CA LYS A 333 1.04 6.56 32.95
C LYS A 333 2.23 5.61 32.81
N ALA A 334 3.35 6.13 32.31
CA ALA A 334 4.46 5.34 31.78
C ALA A 334 5.76 6.15 31.74
N GLY A 335 6.20 6.70 32.89
CA GLY A 335 7.41 7.53 32.98
C GLY A 335 8.68 6.91 32.36
N PHE A 336 8.81 5.58 32.32
CA PHE A 336 9.92 4.90 31.65
C PHE A 336 9.99 5.13 30.13
N LEU A 337 8.91 5.61 29.50
CA LEU A 337 8.87 6.04 28.11
C LEU A 337 9.40 7.46 27.91
N ILE A 338 9.63 8.25 28.96
CA ILE A 338 10.13 9.62 28.84
C ILE A 338 11.62 9.64 29.16
N ARG A 339 12.41 10.22 28.25
CA ARG A 339 13.84 10.46 28.44
C ARG A 339 14.21 11.78 27.78
N ASN A 340 14.81 12.69 28.54
CA ASN A 340 15.23 14.03 28.07
C ASN A 340 14.09 14.81 27.37
N GLY A 341 12.88 14.79 27.96
CA GLY A 341 11.72 15.53 27.43
C GLY A 341 11.15 14.99 26.11
N SER A 342 11.50 13.76 25.72
CA SER A 342 10.96 13.08 24.54
C SER A 342 10.50 11.68 24.88
N VAL A 343 9.61 11.12 24.05
CA VAL A 343 9.22 9.72 24.15
C VAL A 343 10.35 8.86 23.61
N PHE A 344 10.99 8.06 24.47
CA PHE A 344 12.02 7.10 24.11
C PHE A 344 11.41 5.75 23.75
N LEU A 345 11.52 5.40 22.46
CA LEU A 345 10.95 4.18 21.89
C LEU A 345 11.90 3.00 21.91
N GLY A 346 13.20 3.23 22.11
CA GLY A 346 14.19 2.18 22.34
C GLY A 346 15.54 2.48 21.70
N GLU A 347 16.53 1.68 22.09
CA GLU A 347 17.86 1.65 21.50
C GLU A 347 18.03 0.31 20.77
N LEU A 348 18.48 0.34 19.52
CA LEU A 348 18.63 -0.84 18.69
C LEU A 348 20.10 -1.12 18.37
N LEU A 349 20.59 -2.26 18.85
CA LEU A 349 21.88 -2.84 18.50
C LEU A 349 21.72 -3.66 17.23
N ALA A 350 22.17 -3.07 16.13
CA ALA A 350 21.85 -3.51 14.80
C ALA A 350 23.01 -4.25 14.11
N LYS A 351 24.23 -4.25 14.68
CA LYS A 351 25.47 -4.80 14.07
C LYS A 351 25.25 -6.10 13.29
N ASP A 352 24.57 -7.08 13.89
CA ASP A 352 24.34 -8.42 13.30
C ASP A 352 22.95 -8.58 12.65
N GLY A 353 22.22 -7.48 12.49
CA GLY A 353 20.81 -7.44 12.11
C GLY A 353 19.89 -7.30 13.32
N LEU A 354 18.59 -7.16 13.04
CA LEU A 354 17.53 -7.03 14.04
C LEU A 354 16.63 -8.26 14.03
N TYR A 355 16.52 -8.94 15.17
CA TYR A 355 15.74 -10.17 15.33
C TYR A 355 14.89 -10.12 16.60
N PHE A 356 13.73 -10.78 16.58
CA PHE A 356 12.78 -10.69 17.71
C PHE A 356 13.25 -11.40 18.98
N HIS A 357 14.27 -12.26 18.89
CA HIS A 357 14.89 -12.87 20.07
C HIS A 357 15.85 -11.91 20.81
N GLN A 358 16.23 -10.78 20.22
CA GLN A 358 17.14 -9.83 20.84
C GLN A 358 16.39 -8.96 21.86
N LYS A 359 16.95 -8.82 23.07
CA LYS A 359 16.30 -8.08 24.17
C LYS A 359 16.02 -6.62 23.84
N ASN A 360 16.92 -5.94 23.15
CA ASN A 360 16.76 -4.54 22.73
C ASN A 360 15.65 -4.38 21.68
N VAL A 361 15.41 -5.39 20.83
CA VAL A 361 14.28 -5.41 19.89
C VAL A 361 12.97 -5.66 20.62
N GLN A 362 12.95 -6.56 21.61
CA GLN A 362 11.78 -6.81 22.45
C GLN A 362 11.39 -5.59 23.28
N ASP A 363 12.37 -4.90 23.87
CA ASP A 363 12.16 -3.63 24.59
C ASP A 363 11.63 -2.54 23.64
N PHE A 364 12.21 -2.39 22.45
CA PHE A 364 11.69 -1.49 21.42
C PHE A 364 10.22 -1.81 21.07
N LEU A 365 9.90 -3.09 20.85
CA LEU A 365 8.54 -3.52 20.51
C LEU A 365 7.56 -3.22 21.65
N TYR A 366 7.96 -3.49 22.90
CA TYR A 366 7.19 -3.17 24.09
C TYR A 366 6.88 -1.67 24.19
N ARG A 367 7.91 -0.83 24.06
CA ARG A 367 7.78 0.63 24.16
C ARG A 367 6.88 1.19 23.07
N VAL A 368 7.07 0.77 21.82
CA VAL A 368 6.26 1.26 20.70
C VAL A 368 4.81 0.81 20.82
N CYS A 369 4.55 -0.46 21.15
CA CYS A 369 3.19 -0.95 21.36
C CYS A 369 2.50 -0.20 22.50
N TYR A 370 3.17 -0.04 23.65
CA TYR A 370 2.57 0.65 24.79
C TYR A 370 2.30 2.12 24.50
N TYR A 371 3.25 2.80 23.87
CA TYR A 371 3.07 4.19 23.47
C TYR A 371 1.93 4.34 22.45
N ALA A 372 1.79 3.43 21.48
CA ALA A 372 0.68 3.44 20.53
C ALA A 372 -0.68 3.26 21.23
N ILE A 373 -0.76 2.42 22.27
CA ILE A 373 -1.95 2.21 23.09
C ILE A 373 -2.29 3.48 23.89
N LEU A 374 -1.31 4.06 24.60
CA LEU A 374 -1.48 5.29 25.37
C LEU A 374 -1.95 6.47 24.50
N ARG A 375 -1.47 6.55 23.25
CA ARG A 375 -1.96 7.56 22.29
C ARG A 375 -3.44 7.38 21.94
N GLU A 376 -3.97 6.16 21.96
CA GLU A 376 -5.41 5.94 21.76
C GLU A 376 -6.21 6.24 23.02
N ASP A 377 -5.67 5.90 24.20
CA ASP A 377 -6.29 6.24 25.48
C ASP A 377 -6.44 7.76 25.64
N LEU A 378 -5.37 8.53 25.39
CA LEU A 378 -5.43 10.00 25.43
C LEU A 378 -6.43 10.57 24.42
N ARG A 379 -6.51 10.01 23.20
CA ARG A 379 -7.52 10.43 22.22
C ARG A 379 -8.94 10.14 22.69
N ARG A 380 -9.16 9.07 23.46
CA ARG A 380 -10.47 8.73 24.02
C ARG A 380 -10.82 9.66 25.18
N GLU A 381 -9.91 9.87 26.14
CA GLU A 381 -10.10 10.78 27.26
C GLU A 381 -10.43 12.22 26.79
N ILE A 382 -9.71 12.74 25.80
CA ILE A 382 -9.99 14.07 25.23
C ILE A 382 -11.35 14.12 24.51
N LYS A 383 -11.80 13.03 23.90
CA LYS A 383 -13.12 13.01 23.23
C LYS A 383 -14.26 12.94 24.24
N GLU A 384 -14.08 12.17 25.31
CA GLU A 384 -15.04 12.05 26.40
C GLU A 384 -15.20 13.39 27.13
N SER A 385 -14.10 14.09 27.42
CA SER A 385 -14.12 15.41 28.08
C SER A 385 -14.78 16.52 27.26
N ILE A 386 -15.02 16.31 25.96
CA ILE A 386 -15.72 17.28 25.09
C ILE A 386 -17.23 16.98 25.05
N ASN A 387 -17.61 15.72 25.29
CA ASN A 387 -19.00 15.27 25.27
C ASN A 387 -19.65 15.29 26.66
N SER A 388 -18.85 15.37 27.73
CA SER A 388 -19.24 15.71 29.10
C SER A 388 -19.34 17.22 29.26
#